data_AF-A0AAW2XFT5-F1
#
_entry.id   AF-A0AAW2XFT5-F1
#
_cell.length_a   1.000
_cell.length_b   1.000
_cell.length_c   1.000
_cell.angle_alpha   90.00
_cell.angle_beta   90.00
_cell.angle_gamma   90.00
#
_symmetry.space_group_name_H-M   'P 1'
#
loop_
_entity.id
_entity.type
_entity.pdbx_description
1 polymer ?
#
loop_
_entity_poly.entity_id
_entity_poly.type
_entity_poly.pdbx_seq_one_letter_code
_entity_poly.pdbx_strand_id
1 'polypeptide(L)'
;MSYFRYHFCKGCQQWFNQLPVGAIGSFQEFRSLFLHQVDSSQNLRKTELSLFVVRQKDNETLKEYLQRFNAAALEVPSAKQEVKASAFSQGLMDGDFFKFLAKKPVSKFDALLARAAKYINMEDAQATKKESRGEK
;
A
#
# COMPACT_ATOMS: atom_id res chain seq x y z
N MET A 1 -32.56 -14.39 15.85
CA MET A 1 -32.15 -13.95 14.49
C MET A 1 -31.95 -12.44 14.50
N SER A 2 -30.71 -11.94 14.41
CA SER A 2 -30.45 -10.58 13.90
C SER A 2 -29.03 -10.52 13.36
N TYR A 3 -28.90 -10.97 12.12
CA TYR A 3 -27.77 -10.66 11.25
C TYR A 3 -27.82 -9.16 10.86
N PHE A 4 -26.67 -8.65 10.36
CA PHE A 4 -26.47 -7.36 9.67
C PHE A 4 -26.27 -6.10 10.53
N ARG A 5 -25.18 -6.06 11.30
CA ARG A 5 -24.50 -4.80 11.62
C ARG A 5 -23.55 -4.43 10.47
N TYR A 6 -24.12 -3.98 9.36
CA TYR A 6 -23.36 -3.58 8.18
C TYR A 6 -22.57 -2.29 8.47
N HIS A 7 -21.25 -2.41 8.31
CA HIS A 7 -20.21 -1.41 8.10
C HIS A 7 -20.62 0.06 7.89
N PHE A 8 -21.13 0.74 8.91
CA PHE A 8 -20.90 2.18 9.01
C PHE A 8 -19.56 2.39 9.72
N CYS A 9 -18.58 2.91 9.00
CA CYS A 9 -17.37 3.40 9.63
C CYS A 9 -17.77 4.53 10.60
N LYS A 10 -17.27 4.51 11.85
CA LYS A 10 -17.62 5.49 12.90
C LYS A 10 -17.59 6.95 12.40
N GLY A 11 -16.65 7.29 11.52
CA GLY A 11 -16.54 8.63 10.94
C GLY A 11 -17.74 9.07 10.08
N CYS A 12 -18.46 8.15 9.45
CA CYS A 12 -19.62 8.49 8.63
C CYS A 12 -20.87 8.70 9.51
N GLN A 13 -20.99 7.98 10.64
CA GLN A 13 -22.02 8.25 11.65
C GLN A 13 -21.81 9.62 12.32
N GLN A 14 -20.57 9.94 12.67
CA GLN A 14 -20.23 11.21 13.29
C GLN A 14 -20.49 12.40 12.36
N TRP A 15 -20.13 12.29 11.08
CA TRP A 15 -20.45 13.30 10.07
C TRP A 15 -21.96 13.49 9.90
N PHE A 16 -22.73 12.40 9.76
CA PHE A 16 -24.18 12.49 9.56
C PHE A 16 -24.87 13.20 10.72
N ASN A 17 -24.42 12.95 11.96
CA ASN A 17 -24.94 13.60 13.17
C ASN A 17 -24.51 15.08 13.32
N GLN A 18 -23.54 15.55 12.52
CA GLN A 18 -23.11 16.96 12.49
C GLN A 18 -23.86 17.78 11.45
N LEU A 19 -24.70 17.16 10.62
CA LEU A 19 -25.50 17.88 9.63
C LEU A 19 -26.61 18.69 10.32
N PRO A 20 -26.83 19.96 9.92
CA PRO A 20 -27.94 20.73 10.43
C PRO A 20 -29.28 20.09 10.07
N VAL A 21 -30.29 20.28 10.93
CA VAL A 21 -31.65 19.81 10.67
C VAL A 21 -32.17 20.49 9.40
N GLY A 22 -32.60 19.68 8.42
CA GLY A 22 -33.03 20.18 7.11
C GLY A 22 -31.93 20.36 6.07
N ALA A 23 -30.68 19.97 6.37
CA ALA A 23 -29.56 20.06 5.41
C ALA A 23 -29.66 19.11 4.21
N ILE A 24 -30.59 18.14 4.24
CA ILE A 24 -30.84 17.20 3.15
C ILE A 24 -32.28 17.41 2.70
N GLY A 25 -32.47 18.14 1.61
CA GLY A 25 -33.79 18.38 1.02
C GLY A 25 -34.23 17.25 0.09
N SER A 26 -33.29 16.42 -0.38
CA SER A 26 -33.54 15.35 -1.34
C SER A 26 -32.58 14.17 -1.19
N PHE A 27 -33.00 13.01 -1.70
CA PHE A 27 -32.13 11.82 -1.77
C PHE A 27 -30.88 12.06 -2.63
N GLN A 28 -30.96 12.92 -3.65
CA GLN A 28 -29.84 13.25 -4.53
C GLN A 28 -28.76 14.06 -3.80
N GLU A 29 -29.15 15.01 -2.95
CA GLU A 29 -28.23 15.77 -2.09
C GLU A 29 -27.57 14.87 -1.05
N PHE A 30 -28.34 13.98 -0.41
CA PHE A 30 -27.79 12.99 0.51
C PHE A 30 -26.71 12.14 -0.16
N ARG A 31 -27.00 11.61 -1.36
CA ARG A 31 -26.05 10.80 -2.12
C ARG A 31 -24.78 11.56 -2.44
N SER A 32 -24.88 12.82 -2.87
CA SER A 32 -23.71 13.66 -3.18
C SER A 32 -22.84 13.88 -1.95
N LEU A 33 -23.45 14.29 -0.83
CA LEU A 33 -22.74 14.54 0.43
C LEU A 33 -22.12 13.27 1.01
N PHE A 34 -22.83 12.14 0.94
CA PHE A 34 -22.33 10.85 1.39
C PHE A 34 -21.12 10.38 0.57
N LEU A 35 -21.18 10.49 -0.75
CA LEU A 35 -20.04 10.14 -1.62
C LEU A 35 -18.83 11.03 -1.33
N HIS A 36 -19.05 12.34 -1.15
CA HIS A 36 -18.00 13.27 -0.77
C HIS A 36 -17.38 12.91 0.60
N GLN A 37 -18.20 12.55 1.59
CA GLN A 37 -17.72 12.15 2.91
C GLN A 37 -16.97 10.82 2.89
N VAL A 38 -17.44 9.85 2.12
CA VAL A 38 -16.76 8.55 1.95
C VAL A 38 -15.45 8.74 1.21
N ASP A 39 -15.43 9.53 0.14
CA ASP A 39 -14.22 9.89 -0.60
C ASP A 39 -13.22 10.61 0.32
N SER A 40 -13.66 11.64 1.04
CA SER A 40 -12.84 12.35 2.02
C SER A 40 -12.34 11.43 3.13
N SER A 41 -13.18 10.54 3.67
CA SER A 41 -12.78 9.59 4.72
C SER A 41 -11.83 8.50 4.22
N GLN A 42 -11.96 8.06 2.97
CA GLN A 42 -11.03 7.11 2.36
C GLN A 42 -9.70 7.78 2.03
N ASN A 43 -9.72 9.00 1.49
CA ASN A 43 -8.52 9.81 1.25
C ASN A 43 -7.80 10.16 2.56
N LEU A 44 -8.54 10.46 3.64
CA LEU A 44 -7.98 10.65 4.98
C LEU A 44 -7.34 9.39 5.56
N ARG A 45 -7.71 8.19 5.10
CA ARG A 45 -7.04 6.93 5.50
C ARG A 45 -5.79 6.64 4.67
N LYS A 46 -5.69 7.14 3.45
CA LYS A 46 -4.55 6.93 2.54
C LYS A 46 -3.55 8.08 2.63
N THR A 47 -3.00 8.27 3.82
CA THR A 47 -1.91 9.22 4.08
C THR A 47 -0.56 8.59 3.78
N GLU A 48 0.53 9.36 3.76
CA GLU A 48 1.89 8.80 3.58
C GLU A 48 2.22 7.69 4.60
N LEU A 49 1.60 7.75 5.79
CA LEU A 49 1.71 6.74 6.84
C LEU A 49 1.13 5.38 6.44
N SER A 50 0.17 5.33 5.50
CA SER A 50 -0.40 4.08 5.01
C SER A 50 0.63 3.21 4.30
N LEU A 51 1.72 3.79 3.78
CA LEU A 51 2.79 3.02 3.17
C LEU A 51 3.58 2.21 4.20
N PHE A 52 3.68 2.68 5.44
CA PHE A 52 4.45 2.02 6.51
C PHE A 52 3.74 0.78 7.10
N VAL A 53 2.45 0.61 6.83
CA VAL A 53 1.71 -0.61 7.19
C VAL A 53 1.86 -1.72 6.15
N VAL A 54 2.39 -1.40 4.96
CA VAL A 54 2.66 -2.40 3.92
C VAL A 54 3.96 -3.12 4.28
N ARG A 55 3.84 -4.29 4.91
CA ARG A 55 4.97 -5.17 5.25
C ARG A 55 5.04 -6.36 4.29
N GLN A 56 6.25 -6.84 4.03
CA GLN A 56 6.51 -8.11 3.37
C GLN A 56 6.11 -9.26 4.32
N LYS A 57 5.39 -10.25 3.80
CA LYS A 57 4.93 -11.41 4.58
C LYS A 57 5.94 -12.55 4.50
N ASP A 58 5.91 -13.50 5.46
CA ASP A 58 6.89 -14.60 5.54
C ASP A 58 6.91 -15.49 4.29
N ASN A 59 5.76 -15.74 3.69
CA ASN A 59 5.61 -16.58 2.50
C ASN A 59 5.54 -15.78 1.20
N GLU A 60 6.05 -14.56 1.20
CA GLU A 60 5.92 -13.64 0.07
C GLU A 60 7.27 -13.30 -0.54
N THR A 61 7.37 -13.51 -1.84
CA THR A 61 8.55 -13.15 -2.62
C THR A 61 8.73 -11.63 -2.68
N LEU A 62 9.96 -11.19 -2.91
CA LEU A 62 10.24 -9.76 -3.10
C LEU A 62 9.42 -9.16 -4.26
N LYS A 63 9.14 -9.94 -5.29
CA LYS A 63 8.34 -9.54 -6.46
C LYS A 63 6.88 -9.26 -6.10
N GLU A 64 6.25 -10.13 -5.34
CA GLU A 64 4.87 -9.95 -4.88
C GLU A 64 4.75 -8.76 -3.93
N TYR A 65 5.71 -8.62 -2.99
CA TYR A 65 5.77 -7.48 -2.10
C TYR A 65 5.91 -6.16 -2.89
N LEU A 66 6.83 -6.11 -3.86
CA LEU A 66 7.05 -4.96 -4.72
C LEU A 66 5.77 -4.55 -5.48
N GLN A 67 5.03 -5.52 -6.01
CA GLN A 67 3.76 -5.26 -6.71
C GLN A 67 2.72 -4.64 -5.78
N ARG A 68 2.53 -5.19 -4.57
CA ARG A 68 1.59 -4.65 -3.58
C ARG A 68 2.00 -3.25 -3.09
N PHE A 69 3.29 -3.06 -2.83
CA PHE A 69 3.80 -1.76 -2.39
C PHE A 69 3.60 -0.71 -3.47
N ASN A 70 3.87 -1.03 -4.75
CA ASN A 70 3.62 -0.13 -5.86
C ASN A 70 2.14 0.23 -5.99
N ALA A 71 1.23 -0.73 -5.84
CA ALA A 71 -0.20 -0.46 -5.83
C ALA A 71 -0.57 0.56 -4.73
N ALA A 72 -0.08 0.36 -3.50
CA ALA A 72 -0.30 1.31 -2.39
C ALA A 72 0.33 2.69 -2.64
N ALA A 73 1.53 2.72 -3.25
CA ALA A 73 2.23 3.96 -3.57
C ALA A 73 1.54 4.80 -4.67
N LEU A 74 0.78 4.15 -5.56
CA LEU A 74 -0.07 4.83 -6.56
C LEU A 74 -1.31 5.47 -5.92
N GLU A 75 -1.81 4.93 -4.80
CA GLU A 75 -2.92 5.53 -4.08
C GLU A 75 -2.52 6.78 -3.28
N VAL A 76 -1.22 7.01 -3.07
CA VAL A 76 -0.67 8.19 -2.38
C VAL A 76 0.34 8.91 -3.27
N PRO A 77 -0.10 9.54 -4.39
CA PRO A 77 0.79 10.18 -5.35
C PRO A 77 1.52 11.40 -4.75
N SER A 78 0.92 12.06 -3.75
CA SER A 78 1.50 13.20 -3.04
C SER A 78 2.68 12.83 -2.13
N ALA A 79 2.87 11.54 -1.81
CA ALA A 79 3.95 11.12 -0.93
C ALA A 79 5.32 11.36 -1.56
N LYS A 80 6.25 11.93 -0.79
CA LYS A 80 7.61 12.21 -1.29
C LYS A 80 8.37 10.92 -1.59
N GLN A 81 9.31 10.97 -2.54
CA GLN A 81 10.09 9.80 -2.94
C GLN A 81 10.86 9.20 -1.76
N GLU A 82 11.37 10.04 -0.87
CA GLU A 82 12.13 9.64 0.33
C GLU A 82 11.23 8.89 1.33
N VAL A 83 9.98 9.33 1.45
CA VAL A 83 8.99 8.68 2.32
C VAL A 83 8.62 7.31 1.75
N LYS A 84 8.36 7.22 0.43
CA LYS A 84 8.10 5.95 -0.27
C LYS A 84 9.28 4.98 -0.12
N ALA A 85 10.52 5.45 -0.31
CA ALA A 85 11.71 4.62 -0.17
C ALA A 85 11.94 4.14 1.27
N SER A 86 11.72 5.01 2.26
CA SER A 86 11.82 4.67 3.69
C SER A 86 10.76 3.65 4.09
N ALA A 87 9.49 3.88 3.73
CA ALA A 87 8.41 2.95 4.00
C ALA A 87 8.65 1.58 3.35
N PHE A 88 9.11 1.56 2.09
CA PHE A 88 9.46 0.31 1.41
C PHE A 88 10.54 -0.46 2.17
N SER A 89 11.62 0.23 2.55
CA SER A 89 12.79 -0.39 3.19
C SER A 89 12.47 -0.89 4.58
N GLN A 90 11.65 -0.16 5.35
CA GLN A 90 11.16 -0.62 6.65
C GLN A 90 10.18 -1.79 6.51
N GLY A 91 9.44 -1.85 5.41
CA GLY A 91 8.48 -2.92 5.18
C GLY A 91 9.09 -4.25 4.73
N LEU A 92 10.37 -4.26 4.34
CA LEU A 92 11.06 -5.50 3.96
C LEU A 92 11.27 -6.43 5.15
N MET A 93 11.26 -7.71 4.84
CA MET A 93 11.73 -8.74 5.76
C MET A 93 13.25 -8.74 5.86
N ASP A 94 13.77 -9.18 7.00
CA ASP A 94 15.20 -9.45 7.16
C ASP A 94 15.63 -10.53 6.17
N GLY A 95 16.43 -10.13 5.19
CA GLY A 95 16.85 -11.00 4.10
C GLY A 95 18.01 -10.40 3.30
N ASP A 96 18.44 -11.11 2.27
CA ASP A 96 19.61 -10.71 1.48
C ASP A 96 19.40 -9.38 0.76
N PHE A 97 18.17 -9.12 0.28
CA PHE A 97 17.84 -7.84 -0.32
C PHE A 97 17.84 -6.69 0.69
N PHE A 98 17.31 -6.89 1.90
CA PHE A 98 17.38 -5.90 2.98
C PHE A 98 18.84 -5.57 3.33
N LYS A 99 19.69 -6.60 3.52
CA LYS A 99 21.13 -6.42 3.77
C LYS A 99 21.83 -5.69 2.62
N PHE A 100 21.45 -5.98 1.38
CA PHE A 100 21.97 -5.30 0.19
C PHE A 100 21.61 -3.80 0.18
N LEU A 101 20.38 -3.45 0.53
CA LEU A 101 19.96 -2.05 0.67
C LEU A 101 20.64 -1.34 1.83
N ALA A 102 20.81 -2.01 2.98
CA ALA A 102 21.49 -1.43 4.13
C ALA A 102 22.94 -1.02 3.82
N LYS A 103 23.64 -1.81 3.00
CA LYS A 103 25.02 -1.50 2.55
C LYS A 103 25.09 -0.30 1.60
N LYS A 104 24.03 -0.05 0.83
CA LYS A 104 23.96 1.05 -0.13
C LYS A 104 22.60 1.72 -0.04
N PRO A 105 22.38 2.62 0.93
CA PRO A 105 21.10 3.29 1.10
C PRO A 105 20.64 3.99 -0.18
N VAL A 106 19.34 4.03 -0.40
CA VAL A 106 18.73 4.72 -1.55
C VAL A 106 17.61 5.61 -1.04
N SER A 107 17.71 6.90 -1.32
CA SER A 107 16.72 7.89 -0.89
C SER A 107 15.61 8.09 -1.93
N LYS A 108 15.86 7.76 -3.20
CA LYS A 108 14.90 7.93 -4.30
C LYS A 108 14.17 6.63 -4.58
N PHE A 109 12.85 6.68 -4.57
CA PHE A 109 12.00 5.51 -4.78
C PHE A 109 12.24 4.86 -6.15
N ASP A 110 12.37 5.63 -7.23
CA ASP A 110 12.61 5.08 -8.57
C ASP A 110 13.93 4.30 -8.67
N ALA A 111 14.98 4.80 -8.02
CA ALA A 111 16.26 4.11 -7.95
C ALA A 111 16.18 2.83 -7.10
N LEU A 112 15.33 2.82 -6.07
CA LEU A 112 15.06 1.63 -5.27
C LEU A 112 14.34 0.58 -6.12
N LEU A 113 13.31 0.97 -6.89
CA LEU A 113 12.58 0.07 -7.79
C LEU A 113 13.52 -0.57 -8.83
N ALA A 114 14.40 0.22 -9.43
CA ALA A 114 15.39 -0.29 -10.39
C ALA A 114 16.33 -1.34 -9.75
N ARG A 115 16.73 -1.14 -8.48
CA ARG A 115 17.54 -2.13 -7.76
C ARG A 115 16.76 -3.40 -7.42
N ALA A 116 15.51 -3.26 -6.98
CA ALA A 116 14.64 -4.40 -6.70
C ALA A 116 14.43 -5.25 -7.96
N ALA A 117 14.12 -4.61 -9.09
CA ALA A 117 13.96 -5.30 -10.37
C ALA A 117 15.23 -6.04 -10.80
N LYS A 118 16.40 -5.40 -10.66
CA LYS A 118 17.69 -6.04 -10.96
C LYS A 118 17.95 -7.26 -10.07
N TYR A 119 17.61 -7.17 -8.78
CA TYR A 119 17.76 -8.27 -7.84
C TYR A 119 16.85 -9.45 -8.20
N ILE A 120 15.56 -9.18 -8.45
CA ILE A 120 14.58 -10.20 -8.87
C ILE A 120 15.05 -10.91 -10.14
N ASN A 121 15.49 -10.17 -11.16
CA ASN A 121 16.01 -10.77 -12.40
C ASN A 121 17.25 -11.65 -12.16
N MET A 122 18.12 -11.26 -11.21
CA MET A 122 19.29 -12.05 -10.84
C MET A 122 18.91 -13.34 -10.10
N GLU A 123 17.88 -13.28 -9.26
CA GLU A 123 17.34 -14.43 -8.52
C GLU A 123 16.66 -15.43 -9.48
N ASP A 124 15.81 -14.93 -10.38
CA ASP A 124 15.17 -15.73 -11.44
C ASP A 124 16.21 -16.42 -12.36
N ALA A 125 17.28 -15.70 -12.73
CA ALA A 125 18.38 -16.26 -13.52
C ALA A 125 19.20 -17.33 -12.78
N GLN A 126 19.23 -17.30 -11.44
CA GLN A 126 19.88 -18.34 -10.64
C GLN A 126 19.01 -19.58 -10.48
N ALA A 127 17.69 -19.41 -10.34
CA ALA A 127 16.74 -20.52 -10.25
C ALA A 127 16.77 -21.38 -11.52
N THR A 128 16.68 -20.75 -12.69
CA THR A 128 16.75 -21.41 -14.01
C THR A 128 18.05 -22.19 -14.25
N LYS A 129 19.18 -21.69 -13.74
CA LYS A 129 20.49 -22.38 -13.80
C LYS A 129 20.58 -23.59 -12.86
N LYS A 130 19.81 -23.62 -11.77
CA LYS A 130 19.78 -24.75 -10.84
C LYS A 130 18.91 -25.89 -11.37
N GLU A 131 17.78 -25.56 -12.00
CA GLU A 131 16.88 -26.55 -12.64
C GLU A 131 17.60 -27.31 -13.76
N SER A 132 18.27 -26.60 -14.66
CA SER A 132 19.07 -27.20 -15.75
C SER A 132 20.29 -28.02 -15.31
N ARG A 133 20.68 -27.94 -14.03
CA ARG A 133 21.80 -28.73 -13.46
C ARG A 133 21.32 -29.93 -12.63
N GLY A 134 20.03 -29.98 -12.27
CA GLY A 134 19.42 -31.09 -11.53
C GLY A 134 18.86 -32.21 -12.41
N GLU A 135 18.86 -32.06 -13.74
CA GLU A 135 18.39 -33.07 -14.72
C GLU A 135 19.52 -34.00 -15.22
N LYS A 136 20.54 -34.29 -14.40
CA LYS A 136 21.57 -35.29 -14.72
C LYS A 136 21.76 -36.32 -13.63
#